data_AF-N1UXF5-F1
#
_entry.id   AF-N1UXF5-F1
#
_cell.length_a   1.000
_cell.length_b   1.000
_cell.length_c   1.000
_cell.angle_alpha   90.00
_cell.angle_beta   90.00
_cell.angle_gamma   90.00
#
_symmetry.space_group_name_H-M   'P 1'
#
loop_
_entity.id
_entity.type
_entity.pdbx_description
1 polymer ?
#
loop_
_entity_poly.entity_id
_entity_poly.type
_entity_poly.pdbx_seq_one_letter_code
_entity_poly.pdbx_strand_id
1 'polypeptide(L)' 'MTAQLYQGLGDVGFTIPAQGVTYWVGEAMQGTDFQDLAETPEATAGTTATAARNAVHLAAALKASPYPAG' A
#
# COMPACT_ATOMS: atom_id res chain seq x y z
N MET A 1 8.77 -3.45 9.02
CA MET A 1 9.36 -2.80 7.83
C MET A 1 8.51 -1.65 7.32
N THR A 2 7.22 -1.85 7.04
CA THR A 2 6.30 -0.81 6.54
C THR A 2 6.27 0.48 7.37
N ALA A 3 6.28 0.41 8.70
CA ALA A 3 6.27 1.60 9.55
C ALA A 3 7.48 2.52 9.34
N GLN A 4 8.68 1.98 9.12
CA GLN A 4 9.89 2.78 8.87
C GLN A 4 9.87 3.40 7.47
N LEU A 5 9.35 2.68 6.48
CA LEU A 5 9.15 3.23 5.13
C LEU A 5 8.13 4.36 5.13
N TYR A 6 7.03 4.19 5.87
CA TYR A 6 5.99 5.20 6.01
C TYR A 6 6.50 6.45 6.71
N GLN A 7 7.29 6.28 7.76
CA GLN A 7 7.96 7.40 8.42
C GLN A 7 8.85 8.16 7.42
N GLY A 8 9.75 7.46 6.72
CA GLY A 8 10.65 8.12 5.77
C GLY A 8 9.93 8.79 4.59
N LEU A 9 8.84 8.20 4.09
CA LEU A 9 7.99 8.82 3.06
C LEU A 9 7.30 10.09 3.59
N GLY A 10 6.77 10.05 4.80
CA GLY A 10 6.18 11.22 5.46
C GLY A 10 7.19 12.35 5.65
N ASP A 11 8.41 12.01 6.07
CA ASP A 11 9.49 12.97 6.33
C ASP A 11 9.92 13.75 5.06
N VAL A 12 9.74 13.19 3.87
CA VAL A 12 10.03 13.85 2.59
C VAL A 12 8.78 14.40 1.89
N GLY A 13 7.65 14.45 2.60
CA GLY A 13 6.44 15.16 2.16
C GLY A 13 5.39 14.31 1.43
N PHE A 14 5.49 12.98 1.43
CA PHE A 14 4.39 12.14 0.96
C PHE A 14 3.27 12.08 1.99
N THR A 15 2.02 12.11 1.51
CA THR A 15 0.86 11.71 2.32
C THR A 15 0.51 10.25 2.05
N ILE A 16 0.20 9.52 3.12
CA ILE A 16 -0.03 8.08 3.05
C ILE A 16 -1.53 7.80 3.21
N PRO A 17 -2.14 7.04 2.28
CA PRO A 17 -3.57 6.71 2.38
C PRO A 17 -3.83 5.65 3.45
N ALA A 18 -5.04 5.65 4.01
CA ALA A 18 -5.51 4.58 4.87
C ALA A 18 -5.40 3.22 4.15
N GLN A 19 -4.97 2.18 4.86
CA GLN A 19 -4.77 0.84 4.29
C GLN A 19 -3.93 0.82 2.99
N GLY A 20 -2.95 1.73 2.87
CA GLY A 20 -2.10 1.89 1.68
C GLY A 20 -1.07 0.78 1.44
N VAL A 21 -1.06 -0.28 2.24
CA VAL A 21 -0.12 -1.41 2.12
C VAL A 21 -0.87 -2.70 1.92
N THR A 22 -0.34 -3.48 0.99
CA THR A 22 -0.68 -4.88 0.75
C THR A 22 0.57 -5.72 1.01
N TYR A 23 0.39 -6.95 1.47
CA TYR A 23 1.47 -7.91 1.59
C TYR A 23 0.92 -9.32 1.40
N TRP A 24 1.83 -10.24 1.08
CA TRP A 24 1.55 -11.66 1.08
C TRP A 24 2.52 -12.37 2.01
N VAL A 25 2.03 -13.41 2.68
CA VAL A 25 2.84 -14.33 3.47
C VAL A 25 2.41 -15.74 3.07
N GLY A 26 3.39 -16.57 2.70
CA GLY A 26 3.17 -17.97 2.41
C GLY A 26 2.90 -18.79 3.67
N GLU A 27 2.43 -20.02 3.47
CA GLU A 27 2.35 -21.04 4.53
C GLU A 27 3.71 -21.13 5.23
N ALA A 28 3.75 -20.94 6.56
CA ALA A 28 4.97 -20.72 7.33
C ALA A 28 6.01 -21.88 7.25
N MET A 29 5.66 -23.02 6.65
CA MET A 29 6.52 -24.19 6.49
C MET A 29 6.72 -24.64 5.02
N GLN A 30 6.14 -23.96 4.03
CA GLN A 30 6.38 -24.26 2.62
C GLN A 30 7.13 -23.11 1.95
N GLY A 31 8.30 -23.41 1.39
CA GLY A 31 9.19 -22.46 0.70
C GLY A 31 8.69 -22.01 -0.67
N THR A 32 7.39 -21.80 -0.83
CA THR A 32 6.80 -21.29 -2.06
C THR A 32 6.96 -19.78 -2.09
N ASP A 33 7.63 -19.25 -3.12
CA ASP A 33 7.68 -17.80 -3.31
C ASP A 33 6.38 -17.31 -3.99
N PHE A 34 6.01 -16.05 -3.72
CA PHE A 34 4.81 -15.44 -4.32
C PHE A 34 4.84 -15.51 -5.86
N GLN A 35 6.02 -15.39 -6.46
CA GLN A 35 6.22 -15.44 -7.92
C GLN A 35 5.91 -16.81 -8.54
N ASP A 36 5.94 -17.88 -7.74
CA ASP A 36 5.72 -19.25 -8.19
C ASP A 36 4.24 -19.67 -8.08
N LEU A 37 3.38 -18.78 -7.56
CA LEU A 37 1.95 -19.03 -7.49
C LEU A 37 1.32 -18.96 -8.88
N ALA A 38 0.48 -19.95 -9.21
CA ALA A 38 -0.26 -19.98 -10.47
C ALA A 38 -1.26 -18.81 -10.59
N GLU A 39 -1.77 -18.31 -9.47
CA GLU A 39 -2.67 -17.17 -9.40
C GLU A 39 -2.38 -16.29 -8.16
N THR A 40 -2.73 -15.02 -8.25
CA THR A 40 -2.63 -14.12 -7.09
C THR A 40 -3.69 -14.48 -6.06
N PRO A 41 -3.33 -14.73 -4.79
CA PRO A 41 -4.28 -15.04 -3.74
C PRO A 41 -5.32 -13.93 -3.56
N GLU A 42 -6.59 -14.32 -3.42
CA GLU A 42 -7.72 -13.38 -3.34
C GLU A 42 -7.54 -12.34 -2.20
N ALA A 43 -7.03 -12.74 -1.04
CA ALA A 43 -6.77 -11.83 0.07
C ALA A 43 -5.72 -10.75 -0.27
N THR A 44 -4.66 -11.12 -0.99
CA THR A 44 -3.65 -10.18 -1.47
C THR A 44 -4.20 -9.30 -2.58
N ALA A 45 -4.97 -9.87 -3.53
CA ALA A 45 -5.63 -9.10 -4.57
C ALA A 45 -6.61 -8.06 -3.99
N GLY A 46 -7.42 -8.45 -3.00
CA GLY A 46 -8.39 -7.59 -2.35
C GLY A 46 -7.76 -6.44 -1.55
N THR A 47 -6.70 -6.72 -0.80
CA THR A 47 -5.95 -5.67 -0.07
C THR A 47 -5.22 -4.74 -1.04
N THR A 48 -4.67 -5.27 -2.13
CA THR A 48 -4.05 -4.46 -3.21
C THR A 48 -5.07 -3.52 -3.86
N ALA A 49 -6.25 -4.02 -4.21
CA ALA A 49 -7.32 -3.20 -4.77
C ALA A 49 -7.78 -2.10 -3.80
N THR A 50 -7.83 -2.40 -2.50
CA THR A 50 -8.18 -1.43 -1.45
C THR A 50 -7.12 -0.35 -1.31
N ALA A 51 -5.84 -0.73 -1.25
CA ALA A 51 -4.72 0.20 -1.21
C ALA A 51 -4.73 1.15 -2.42
N ALA A 52 -4.96 0.62 -3.63
CA ALA A 52 -5.05 1.41 -4.85
C ALA A 52 -6.22 2.42 -4.82
N ARG A 53 -7.42 1.99 -4.40
CA ARG A 53 -8.58 2.88 -4.27
C ARG A 53 -8.33 4.02 -3.30
N ASN A 54 -7.74 3.72 -2.13
CA ASN A 54 -7.46 4.74 -1.12
C ASN A 54 -6.36 5.70 -1.58
N ALA A 55 -5.34 5.21 -2.28
CA ALA A 55 -4.31 6.05 -2.88
C ALA A 55 -4.89 7.01 -3.94
N VAL A 56 -5.73 6.51 -4.85
CA VAL A 56 -6.41 7.33 -5.86
C VAL A 56 -7.30 8.38 -5.19
N HIS A 57 -8.07 7.99 -4.18
CA HIS A 57 -8.90 8.92 -3.43
C HIS A 57 -8.09 10.03 -2.76
N LEU A 58 -7.00 9.68 -2.09
CA LEU A 58 -6.10 10.64 -1.44
C LEU A 58 -5.46 11.60 -2.46
N ALA A 59 -4.97 11.07 -3.58
CA ALA A 59 -4.37 11.88 -4.64
C ALA A 59 -5.39 12.88 -5.22
N ALA A 60 -6.64 12.46 -5.43
CA ALA A 60 -7.71 13.34 -5.88
C ALA A 60 -8.04 14.42 -4.83
N ALA A 61 -8.09 14.05 -3.54
CA ALA A 61 -8.36 14.99 -2.45
C ALA A 61 -7.26 16.07 -2.34
N LEU A 62 -5.98 15.67 -2.38
CA LEU A 62 -4.85 16.58 -2.32
C LEU A 62 -4.72 17.45 -3.58
N LYS A 63 -5.14 16.95 -4.74
CA LYS A 63 -5.22 17.76 -5.96
C LYS A 63 -6.29 18.86 -5.85
N ALA A 64 -7.42 18.55 -5.22
CA ALA A 64 -8.52 19.50 -5.03
C ALA A 64 -8.24 20.51 -3.92
N SER A 65 -7.61 20.06 -2.84
CA SER A 65 -7.26 20.87 -1.66
C SER A 65 -5.83 20.52 -1.22
N PRO A 66 -4.81 21.12 -1.84
CA PRO A 66 -3.43 20.86 -1.47
C PRO A 66 -3.15 21.34 -0.04
N TYR A 67 -2.08 20.83 0.57
CA TYR A 67 -1.58 21.44 1.81
C TYR A 67 -1.31 22.93 1.57
N PRO A 68 -1.58 23.80 2.56
CA PRO A 68 -1.22 25.20 2.46
C PRO A 68 0.26 25.33 2.16
N ALA A 69 0.62 26.14 1.17
CA ALA A 69 1.98 26.63 1.08
C ALA A 69 2.21 27.57 2.27
N GLY A 70 3.31 27.36 3.00
CA GLY A 70 3.80 28.35 3.95
C GLY A 70 4.21 29.64 3.25
#